data_AF-A0A3P1V891-F1
#
_entry.id   AF-A0A3P1V891-F1
#
_cell.length_a   1.000
_cell.length_b   1.000
_cell.length_c   1.000
_cell.angle_alpha   90.00
_cell.angle_beta   90.00
_cell.angle_gamma   90.00
#
_symmetry.space_group_name_H-M   'P 1'
#
loop_
_entity.id
_entity.type
_entity.pdbx_description
1 polymer ?
#
loop_
_entity_poly.entity_id
_entity_poly.type
_entity_poly.pdbx_seq_one_letter_code
_entity_poly.pdbx_strand_id
1 'polypeptide(L)'
;MELKQLAKRKLLEFHRWRMIANLFHEPTESFDNWLIPSLEFDPEDYKLRKYGWQREAPNEVNEILRAINAIAKPRQRAILIMSYISPDKIQSVEQAQRLGIASSTYYLAKNKALEEFASLYRDGVLKKYRNTHSIV
;
A
#
# COMPACT_ATOMS: atom_id res chain seq x y z
N MET A 1 6.25 18.63 3.76
CA MET A 1 5.17 17.63 3.97
C MET A 1 5.76 16.39 4.64
N GLU A 2 5.18 15.91 5.73
CA GLU A 2 5.68 14.72 6.46
C GLU A 2 5.70 13.45 5.58
N LEU A 3 6.75 12.62 5.69
CA LEU A 3 6.94 11.41 4.86
C LEU A 3 5.76 10.45 4.94
N LYS A 4 5.28 10.22 6.16
CA LYS A 4 4.11 9.39 6.47
C LYS A 4 2.83 9.89 5.78
N GLN A 5 2.70 11.19 5.55
CA GLN A 5 1.54 11.76 4.87
C GLN A 5 1.58 11.49 3.36
N LEU A 6 2.76 11.51 2.75
CA LEU A 6 2.97 11.10 1.35
C LEU A 6 2.66 9.61 1.17
N ALA A 7 3.17 8.78 2.07
CA ALA A 7 2.87 7.34 2.12
C ALA A 7 1.37 7.08 2.19
N LYS A 8 0.68 7.72 3.14
CA LYS A 8 -0.76 7.60 3.34
C LYS A 8 -1.54 8.00 2.08
N ARG A 9 -1.18 9.12 1.44
CA ARG A 9 -1.83 9.57 0.20
C ARG A 9 -1.69 8.53 -0.90
N LYS A 10 -0.48 8.02 -1.12
CA LYS A 10 -0.21 7.00 -2.13
C LYS A 10 -0.99 5.71 -1.87
N LEU A 11 -0.99 5.22 -0.63
CA LEU A 11 -1.77 4.04 -0.24
C LEU A 11 -3.28 4.21 -0.44
N LEU A 12 -3.83 5.40 -0.18
CA LEU A 12 -5.24 5.69 -0.42
C LEU A 12 -5.63 5.65 -1.90
N GLU A 13 -4.68 5.77 -2.82
CA GLU A 13 -4.95 5.63 -4.25
C GLU A 13 -5.15 4.17 -4.67
N PHE A 14 -4.78 3.18 -3.83
CA PHE A 14 -4.81 1.76 -4.16
C PHE A 14 -6.17 1.32 -4.74
N HIS A 15 -7.27 1.58 -4.02
CA HIS A 15 -8.60 1.17 -4.48
C HIS A 15 -9.02 1.87 -5.77
N ARG A 16 -8.60 3.12 -5.98
CA ARG A 16 -8.84 3.86 -7.23
C ARG A 16 -8.10 3.19 -8.38
N TRP A 17 -6.81 2.89 -8.22
CA TRP A 17 -6.01 2.21 -9.24
C TRP A 17 -6.53 0.81 -9.53
N ARG A 18 -6.88 0.04 -8.50
CA ARG A 18 -7.51 -1.29 -8.63
C ARG A 18 -8.80 -1.24 -9.43
N MET A 19 -9.65 -0.24 -9.16
CA MET A 19 -10.91 -0.05 -9.89
C MET A 19 -10.68 0.33 -11.35
N ILE A 20 -9.74 1.23 -11.63
CA ILE A 20 -9.37 1.59 -13.01
C ILE A 20 -8.83 0.38 -13.76
N ALA A 21 -8.00 -0.42 -13.09
CA ALA A 21 -7.43 -1.63 -13.63
C ALA A 21 -8.46 -2.76 -13.76
N ASN A 22 -9.63 -2.66 -13.14
CA ASN A 22 -10.62 -3.75 -13.08
C ASN A 22 -10.01 -5.07 -12.56
N LEU A 23 -9.04 -4.97 -11.63
CA LEU A 23 -8.38 -6.13 -11.06
C LEU A 23 -9.14 -6.59 -9.82
N PHE A 24 -9.61 -7.84 -9.87
CA PHE A 24 -10.24 -8.47 -8.73
C PHE A 24 -9.18 -9.16 -7.90
N HIS A 25 -9.22 -8.86 -6.61
CA HIS A 25 -8.51 -9.62 -5.61
C HIS A 25 -9.58 -10.17 -4.68
N GLU A 26 -9.78 -11.48 -4.69
CA GLU A 26 -10.50 -12.15 -3.60
C GLU A 26 -9.57 -12.14 -2.38
N PRO A 27 -9.98 -11.55 -1.25
CA PRO A 27 -9.21 -11.62 -0.02
C PRO A 27 -9.16 -13.09 0.40
N THR A 28 -8.07 -13.77 0.05
CA THR A 28 -7.84 -15.15 0.43
C THR A 28 -7.47 -15.13 1.91
N GLU A 29 -8.26 -15.79 2.74
CA GLU A 29 -8.04 -15.99 4.17
C GLU A 29 -6.84 -16.91 4.42
N SER A 30 -5.64 -16.51 4.01
CA SER A 30 -4.38 -17.17 4.36
C SER A 30 -3.24 -16.46 3.63
N PHE A 31 -2.80 -15.33 4.17
CA PHE A 31 -1.46 -14.87 3.82
C PHE A 31 -0.53 -15.27 4.95
N ASP A 32 0.19 -16.37 4.75
CA ASP A 32 1.38 -16.69 5.53
C ASP A 32 2.26 -15.43 5.60
N ASN A 33 2.43 -14.92 6.82
CA ASN A 33 3.17 -13.69 7.09
C ASN A 33 2.65 -12.39 6.43
N TRP A 34 1.38 -12.29 6.00
CA TRP A 34 0.82 -11.06 5.41
C TRP A 34 1.49 -10.62 4.09
N LEU A 35 1.74 -11.57 3.20
CA LEU A 35 2.21 -11.34 1.83
C LEU A 35 1.04 -11.39 0.85
N ILE A 36 0.87 -10.35 0.02
CA ILE A 36 -0.22 -10.31 -0.98
C ILE A 36 0.34 -10.72 -2.35
N PRO A 37 -0.27 -11.67 -3.09
CA PRO A 37 0.15 -11.99 -4.44
C PRO A 37 0.00 -10.76 -5.35
N SER A 38 0.88 -10.67 -6.34
CA SER A 38 0.66 -9.68 -7.40
C SER A 38 -0.60 -10.05 -8.17
N LEU A 39 -1.33 -9.05 -8.63
CA LEU A 39 -2.52 -9.27 -9.44
C LEU A 39 -2.07 -9.49 -10.89
N GLU A 40 -2.41 -10.65 -11.44
CA GLU A 40 -2.12 -10.99 -12.83
C GLU A 40 -2.95 -10.12 -13.77
N PHE A 41 -2.33 -9.68 -14.86
CA PHE A 41 -2.98 -8.93 -15.92
C PHE A 41 -2.21 -9.10 -17.24
N ASP A 42 -2.93 -9.05 -18.37
CA ASP A 42 -2.31 -8.99 -19.69
C ASP A 42 -2.10 -7.52 -20.10
N PRO A 43 -0.87 -7.06 -20.37
CA PRO A 43 -0.63 -5.72 -20.90
C PRO A 43 -1.43 -5.38 -22.16
N GLU A 44 -1.76 -6.36 -23.01
CA GLU A 44 -2.56 -6.17 -24.21
C GLU A 44 -3.96 -5.62 -23.91
N ASP A 45 -4.59 -6.05 -22.81
CA ASP A 45 -5.92 -5.62 -22.36
C ASP A 45 -6.01 -4.10 -22.11
N TYR A 46 -4.85 -3.46 -21.92
CA TYR A 46 -4.77 -2.04 -21.58
C TYR A 46 -4.26 -1.18 -22.74
N LYS A 47 -3.70 -1.74 -23.80
CA LYS A 47 -3.09 -0.95 -24.90
C LYS A 47 -4.03 0.05 -25.54
N LEU A 48 -5.31 -0.32 -25.69
CA LEU A 48 -6.34 0.51 -26.33
C LEU A 48 -6.99 1.54 -25.40
N ARG A 49 -6.59 1.61 -24.11
CA ARG A 49 -7.11 2.63 -23.19
C ARG A 49 -6.72 4.02 -23.69
N LYS A 50 -7.66 4.97 -23.59
CA LYS A 50 -7.51 6.33 -24.11
C LYS A 50 -6.33 7.07 -23.47
N TYR A 51 -6.17 6.97 -22.16
CA TYR A 51 -5.16 7.74 -21.42
C TYR A 51 -4.01 6.87 -20.92
N GLY A 52 -2.78 7.42 -20.94
CA GLY A 52 -1.59 6.70 -20.46
C GLY A 52 -1.70 6.22 -19.01
N TRP A 53 -2.28 7.02 -18.12
CA TRP A 53 -2.48 6.64 -16.73
C TRP A 53 -3.43 5.44 -16.55
N GLN A 54 -4.36 5.20 -17.49
CA GLN A 54 -5.20 4.01 -17.45
C GLN A 54 -4.41 2.76 -17.82
N ARG A 55 -3.42 2.89 -18.70
CA ARG A 55 -2.53 1.81 -19.11
C ARG A 55 -1.59 1.38 -18.00
N GLU A 56 -1.14 2.34 -17.20
CA GLU A 56 -0.27 2.11 -16.05
C GLU A 56 -1.01 1.68 -14.78
N ALA A 57 -2.35 1.68 -14.77
CA ALA A 57 -3.11 1.38 -13.56
C ALA A 57 -2.78 -0.01 -12.94
N PRO A 58 -2.67 -1.10 -13.71
CA PRO A 58 -2.24 -2.40 -13.18
C PRO A 58 -0.83 -2.36 -12.56
N ASN A 59 0.10 -1.69 -13.22
CA ASN A 59 1.47 -1.52 -12.75
C ASN A 59 1.50 -0.76 -11.42
N GLU A 60 0.70 0.30 -11.28
CA GLU A 60 0.62 1.08 -10.05
C GLU A 60 0.03 0.25 -8.89
N VAL A 61 -0.99 -0.57 -9.15
CA VAL A 61 -1.55 -1.51 -8.15
C VAL A 61 -0.47 -2.48 -7.66
N ASN A 62 0.21 -3.16 -8.59
CA ASN A 62 1.23 -4.14 -8.25
C ASN A 62 2.46 -3.50 -7.61
N GLU A 63 2.81 -2.25 -7.95
CA GLU A 63 3.90 -1.54 -7.29
C GLU A 63 3.60 -1.22 -5.82
N ILE A 64 2.35 -0.83 -5.51
CA ILE A 64 1.91 -0.64 -4.11
C ILE A 64 2.01 -1.96 -3.34
N LEU A 65 1.51 -3.05 -3.91
CA LEU A 65 1.57 -4.38 -3.28
C LEU A 65 3.02 -4.86 -3.08
N ARG A 66 3.87 -4.67 -4.10
CA ARG A 66 5.31 -4.98 -4.04
C ARG A 66 5.99 -4.24 -2.90
N ALA A 67 5.75 -2.94 -2.78
CA ALA A 67 6.33 -2.11 -1.72
C ALA A 67 5.86 -2.52 -0.31
N ILE A 68 4.59 -2.94 -0.17
CA ILE A 68 4.09 -3.51 1.09
C ILE A 68 4.79 -4.85 1.40
N ASN A 69 4.86 -5.76 0.43
CA ASN A 69 5.47 -7.08 0.62
C ASN A 69 6.95 -7.01 0.99
N ALA A 70 7.67 -6.03 0.47
CA ALA A 70 9.08 -5.77 0.75
C ALA A 70 9.35 -5.29 2.20
N ILE A 71 8.33 -4.90 2.96
CA ILE A 71 8.47 -4.56 4.38
C ILE A 71 8.86 -5.83 5.14
N ALA A 72 9.96 -5.75 5.89
CA ALA A 72 10.57 -6.91 6.51
C ALA A 72 9.70 -7.51 7.63
N LYS A 73 8.99 -6.67 8.40
CA LYS A 73 8.21 -7.15 9.55
C LYS A 73 6.77 -7.49 9.14
N PRO A 74 6.32 -8.74 9.32
CA PRO A 74 4.95 -9.15 8.99
C PRO A 74 3.88 -8.27 9.64
N ARG A 75 4.10 -7.84 10.89
CA ARG A 75 3.17 -6.97 11.62
C ARG A 75 2.99 -5.60 10.97
N GLN A 76 4.04 -5.02 10.39
CA GLN A 76 3.93 -3.73 9.69
C GLN A 76 3.16 -3.89 8.37
N ARG A 77 3.38 -5.01 7.65
CA ARG A 77 2.57 -5.37 6.47
C ARG A 77 1.10 -5.46 6.85
N ALA A 78 0.78 -6.23 7.88
CA ALA A 78 -0.58 -6.41 8.37
C ALA A 78 -1.29 -5.08 8.67
N ILE A 79 -0.60 -4.15 9.34
CA ILE A 79 -1.14 -2.82 9.64
C ILE A 79 -1.51 -2.07 8.35
N LEU A 80 -0.64 -2.07 7.33
CA LEU A 80 -0.91 -1.36 6.07
C LEU A 80 -2.03 -2.05 5.28
N ILE A 81 -2.03 -3.38 5.24
CA ILE A 81 -3.03 -4.16 4.51
C ILE A 81 -4.42 -3.90 5.08
N MET A 82 -4.61 -4.09 6.39
CA MET A 82 -5.90 -3.83 7.05
C MET A 82 -6.33 -2.37 6.99
N SER A 83 -5.38 -1.43 6.89
CA SER A 83 -5.69 0.00 6.88
C SER A 83 -6.03 0.56 5.50
N TYR A 84 -5.49 -0.02 4.42
CA TYR A 84 -5.48 0.62 3.10
C TYR A 84 -5.76 -0.30 1.92
N ILE A 85 -5.66 -1.61 2.10
CA ILE A 85 -5.76 -2.59 1.01
C ILE A 85 -7.02 -3.44 1.14
N SER A 86 -7.37 -3.83 2.38
CA SER A 86 -8.61 -4.54 2.67
C SER A 86 -9.81 -3.74 2.15
N PRO A 87 -10.78 -4.40 1.49
CA PRO A 87 -12.00 -3.73 1.01
C PRO A 87 -12.85 -3.23 2.19
N ASP A 88 -12.79 -3.94 3.32
CA ASP A 88 -13.49 -3.58 4.53
C ASP A 88 -12.72 -2.54 5.35
N LYS A 89 -13.45 -1.54 5.84
CA LYS A 89 -12.90 -0.53 6.74
C LYS A 89 -12.74 -1.11 8.14
N ILE A 90 -11.56 -1.66 8.44
CA ILE A 90 -11.23 -2.19 9.77
C ILE A 90 -10.76 -1.03 10.67
N GLN A 91 -11.39 -0.85 11.84
CA GLN A 91 -11.05 0.25 12.74
C GLN A 91 -9.69 0.03 13.42
N SER A 92 -8.96 1.12 13.77
CA SER A 92 -7.64 1.02 14.42
C SER A 92 -7.67 0.17 15.71
N VAL A 93 -8.73 0.27 16.50
CA VAL A 93 -8.89 -0.51 17.75
C VAL A 93 -9.00 -2.00 17.43
N GLU A 94 -9.83 -2.34 16.46
CA GLU A 94 -9.99 -3.72 16.00
C GLU A 94 -8.71 -4.28 15.38
N GLN A 95 -7.99 -3.47 14.58
CA GLN A 95 -6.69 -3.86 14.05
C GLN A 95 -5.67 -4.13 15.16
N ALA A 96 -5.62 -3.27 16.18
CA ALA A 96 -4.73 -3.45 17.32
C ALA A 96 -5.05 -4.76 18.07
N GLN A 97 -6.34 -5.05 18.28
CA GLN A 97 -6.80 -6.30 18.88
C GLN A 97 -6.41 -7.52 18.04
N ARG A 98 -6.70 -7.51 16.73
CA ARG A 98 -6.35 -8.61 15.80
C ARG A 98 -4.84 -8.89 15.77
N LEU A 99 -4.00 -7.88 16.00
CA LEU A 99 -2.53 -8.01 16.00
C LEU A 99 -1.91 -8.23 17.39
N GLY A 100 -2.71 -8.26 18.47
CA GLY A 100 -2.22 -8.36 19.84
C GLY A 100 -1.32 -7.17 20.23
N ILE A 101 -1.59 -5.97 19.72
CA ILE A 101 -0.82 -4.75 19.99
C ILE A 101 -1.60 -3.87 20.98
N ALA A 102 -0.92 -3.32 21.98
CA ALA A 102 -1.52 -2.31 22.84
C ALA A 102 -1.91 -1.06 22.03
N SER A 103 -3.14 -0.58 22.20
CA SER A 103 -3.66 0.60 21.49
C SER A 103 -2.76 1.83 21.59
N SER A 104 -2.09 2.01 22.73
CA SER A 104 -1.10 3.08 22.98
C SER A 104 0.11 3.04 22.03
N THR A 105 0.47 1.86 21.52
CA THR A 105 1.64 1.65 20.65
C THR A 105 1.28 1.41 19.19
N TYR A 106 0.01 1.11 18.89
CA TYR A 106 -0.45 0.83 17.52
C TYR A 106 -0.13 1.98 16.55
N TYR A 107 -0.37 3.23 16.95
CA TYR A 107 -0.09 4.40 16.10
C TYR A 107 1.40 4.58 15.82
N LEU A 108 2.28 4.24 16.77
CA LEU A 108 3.73 4.25 16.56
C LEU A 108 4.14 3.16 15.56
N ALA A 109 3.57 1.96 15.67
CA ALA A 109 3.81 0.87 14.72
C ALA A 109 3.32 1.23 13.31
N LYS A 110 2.14 1.86 13.20
CA LYS A 110 1.57 2.34 11.93
C LYS A 110 2.42 3.42 11.30
N ASN A 111 2.92 4.39 12.08
CA ASN A 111 3.81 5.44 11.57
C ASN A 111 5.10 4.85 11.02
N LYS A 112 5.72 3.90 11.73
CA LYS A 112 6.91 3.17 11.25
C LYS A 112 6.63 2.42 9.94
N ALA A 113 5.48 1.74 9.85
CA ALA A 113 5.08 1.04 8.63
C ALA A 113 4.93 1.99 7.43
N LEU A 114 4.35 3.17 7.63
CA LEU A 114 4.19 4.19 6.58
C LEU A 114 5.54 4.74 6.09
N GLU A 115 6.50 4.97 7.00
CA GLU A 115 7.84 5.44 6.65
C GLU A 115 8.65 4.38 5.90
N GLU A 116 8.51 3.12 6.30
CA GLU A 116 9.16 1.99 5.64
C GLU A 116 8.59 1.79 4.23
N PHE A 117 7.25 1.78 4.08
CA PHE A 117 6.60 1.79 2.77
C PHE A 117 7.12 2.91 1.87
N ALA A 118 7.22 4.15 2.38
CA ALA A 118 7.69 5.28 1.59
C ALA A 118 9.16 5.15 1.13
N SER A 119 9.96 4.37 1.86
CA SER A 119 11.35 4.09 1.52
C SER A 119 11.48 2.97 0.48
N LEU A 120 10.48 2.08 0.39
CA LEU A 120 10.46 0.93 -0.52
C LEU A 120 9.71 1.23 -1.84
N TYR A 121 8.66 2.04 -1.78
CA TYR A 121 7.85 2.39 -2.94
C TYR A 121 8.69 3.07 -4.03
N ARG A 122 8.76 2.44 -5.22
CA ARG A 122 9.59 2.85 -6.37
C ARG A 122 10.98 3.34 -5.96
N ASP A 123 11.72 2.48 -5.25
CA ASP A 123 13.08 2.75 -4.80
C ASP A 123 13.20 4.07 -4.02
N GLY A 124 12.21 4.31 -3.16
CA GLY A 124 12.16 5.42 -2.23
C GLY A 124 11.80 6.77 -2.86
N VAL A 125 11.07 6.79 -3.98
CA VAL A 125 10.70 8.05 -4.66
C VAL A 125 9.98 9.04 -3.73
N LEU A 126 9.15 8.55 -2.82
CA LEU A 126 8.43 9.41 -1.86
C LEU A 126 9.39 10.05 -0.85
N LYS A 127 10.40 9.30 -0.40
CA LYS A 127 11.45 9.79 0.49
C LYS A 127 12.33 10.84 -0.20
N LYS A 128 12.71 10.60 -1.45
CA LYS A 128 13.46 11.55 -2.29
C LYS A 128 12.66 12.83 -2.50
N TYR A 129 11.39 12.72 -2.91
CA TYR A 129 10.50 13.87 -3.11
C TYR A 129 10.41 14.76 -1.87
N ARG A 130 10.22 14.17 -0.68
CA ARG A 130 10.21 14.91 0.57
C ARG A 130 11.51 15.70 0.77
N ASN A 131 12.66 15.05 0.60
CA ASN A 131 13.96 15.69 0.83
C ASN A 131 14.18 16.88 -0.11
N THR A 132 13.78 16.78 -1.38
CA THR A 132 13.87 17.89 -2.35
C THR A 132 12.96 19.07 -1.97
N HIS A 133 11.76 18.81 -1.43
CA HIS A 133 10.78 19.84 -1.05
C HIS A 133 10.86 20.23 0.43
N SER A 134 11.94 19.84 1.12
CA SER A 134 12.26 20.26 2.49
C SER A 134 13.45 21.23 2.55
N ILE A 135 14.07 21.55 1.42
CA ILE A 135 15.22 22.47 1.29
C ILE A 135 14.77 23.87 0.78
N VAL A 136 13.49 24.22 0.97
CA VAL A 136 12.95 25.55 0.67
C VAL A 136 12.30 26.11 1.92
#